data_AF-A0A3M1F886-F1
#
_entry.id   AF-A0A3M1F886-F1
#
_cell.length_a   1.000
_cell.length_b   1.000
_cell.length_c   1.000
_cell.angle_alpha   90.00
_cell.angle_beta   90.00
_cell.angle_gamma   90.00
#
_symmetry.space_group_name_H-M   'P 1'
#
loop_
_entity.id
_entity.type
_entity.pdbx_description
1 polymer ?
#
loop_
_entity_poly.entity_id
_entity_poly.type
_entity_poly.pdbx_seq_one_letter_code
_entity_poly.pdbx_strand_id
1 'polypeptide(L)'
;MKKNKKCSGKDGVRMKEKKNYLEATVSLPGVRISLTSDAPERSLQELRRLVEAIGSVENDALLYEDFLQYELKERLSSDVTENPEIMALIKETLAVEEDYLVRRGVVDVVEEYDLVEKKKGRIIEPVALKQCLDKLFVGVEVPAVRSALVHIKGGVDKAQRVMVLDHINKRLNYPKLRVFNTKSRGDDKLLIEVILFGDFQYSEHQDQE
;
A
#
# COMPACT_ATOMS: atom_id res chain seq x y z
N MET A 1 32.54 47.89 8.91
CA MET A 1 31.43 47.09 9.47
C MET A 1 30.32 46.98 8.42
N LYS A 2 30.18 45.85 7.73
CA LYS A 2 29.06 45.61 6.78
C LYS A 2 28.14 44.54 7.35
N LYS A 3 26.86 44.89 7.51
CA LYS A 3 25.81 44.05 8.11
C LYS A 3 25.34 43.00 7.09
N ASN A 4 25.45 41.72 7.42
CA ASN A 4 24.80 40.65 6.67
C ASN A 4 23.37 40.46 7.17
N LYS A 5 22.42 40.70 6.27
CA LYS A 5 20.98 40.53 6.46
C LYS A 5 20.67 39.02 6.36
N LYS A 6 20.18 38.41 7.45
CA LYS A 6 19.61 37.05 7.44
C LYS A 6 18.17 37.13 6.96
N CYS A 7 17.87 36.53 5.82
CA CYS A 7 16.51 36.17 5.44
C CYS A 7 16.29 34.69 5.79
N SER A 8 15.24 34.41 6.56
CA SER A 8 14.79 33.07 6.93
C SER A 8 13.48 32.77 6.20
N GLY A 9 13.57 32.06 5.08
CA GLY A 9 12.48 31.23 4.53
C GLY A 9 12.76 29.78 4.90
N LYS A 10 11.73 28.98 5.13
CA LYS A 10 11.84 27.61 5.67
C LYS A 10 12.45 26.57 4.73
N ASP A 11 12.73 26.94 3.48
CA ASP A 11 13.66 26.25 2.59
C ASP A 11 14.81 27.19 2.27
N GLY A 12 16.02 26.80 2.66
CA GLY A 12 17.13 27.74 2.77
C GLY A 12 18.43 27.15 2.29
N VAL A 13 18.79 27.43 1.04
CA VAL A 13 20.15 27.27 0.54
C VAL A 13 21.04 28.30 1.25
N ARG A 14 22.04 27.85 2.01
CA ARG A 14 23.09 28.73 2.58
C ARG A 14 24.40 28.48 1.84
N MET A 15 24.92 29.52 1.20
CA MET A 15 26.23 29.51 0.56
C MET A 15 27.14 30.56 1.21
N LYS A 16 28.39 30.18 1.48
CA LYS A 16 29.46 31.11 1.87
C LYS A 16 30.64 30.88 0.94
N GLU A 17 30.87 31.83 0.05
CA GLU A 17 32.00 31.80 -0.87
C GLU A 17 33.20 32.48 -0.21
N LYS A 18 34.30 31.74 0.00
CA LYS A 18 35.59 32.31 0.41
C LYS A 18 36.68 31.70 -0.46
N LYS A 19 37.16 32.51 -1.41
CA LYS A 19 38.31 32.41 -2.34
C LYS A 19 38.89 31.07 -2.83
N ASN A 20 38.72 29.90 -2.21
CA ASN A 20 39.22 28.60 -2.69
C ASN A 20 38.44 27.38 -2.13
N TYR A 21 37.27 27.58 -1.51
CA TYR A 21 36.47 26.46 -1.00
C TYR A 21 34.97 26.78 -1.02
N LEU A 22 34.18 25.74 -1.30
CA LEU A 22 32.72 25.74 -1.28
C LEU A 22 32.22 24.97 -0.06
N GLU A 23 31.38 25.62 0.74
CA GLU A 23 30.51 24.97 1.72
C GLU A 23 29.07 25.21 1.28
N ALA A 24 28.39 24.16 0.83
CA ALA A 24 26.98 24.17 0.48
C ALA A 24 26.21 23.22 1.41
N THR A 25 25.05 23.67 1.88
CA THR A 25 24.10 22.78 2.57
C THR A 25 22.75 22.95 1.92
N VAL A 26 22.21 21.84 1.41
CA VAL A 26 20.85 21.73 0.89
C VAL A 26 20.06 20.90 1.89
N SER A 27 18.94 21.45 2.34
CA SER A 27 17.99 20.74 3.20
C SER A 27 16.73 20.47 2.38
N LEU A 28 16.40 19.19 2.21
CA LEU A 28 15.18 18.69 1.59
C LEU A 28 14.35 17.94 2.65
N PRO A 29 13.06 17.65 2.42
CA PRO A 29 12.28 16.78 3.31
C PRO A 29 12.95 15.42 3.49
N GLY A 30 13.29 15.06 4.73
CA GLY A 30 13.92 13.77 5.06
C GLY A 30 15.42 13.64 4.73
N VAL A 31 16.01 14.56 3.96
CA VAL A 31 17.42 14.47 3.53
C VAL A 31 18.13 15.82 3.69
N ARG A 32 19.31 15.80 4.33
CA ARG A 32 20.19 16.96 4.44
C ARG A 32 21.53 16.66 3.79
N ILE A 33 21.83 17.37 2.70
CA ILE A 33 23.06 17.21 1.93
C ILE A 33 24.00 18.36 2.30
N SER A 34 25.16 18.04 2.87
CA SER A 34 26.24 18.99 3.12
C SER A 34 27.44 18.66 2.27
N LEU A 35 27.91 19.62 1.49
CA LEU A 35 29.04 19.47 0.59
C LEU A 35 30.13 20.51 0.90
N THR A 36 31.34 20.01 1.11
CA THR A 36 32.58 20.76 1.28
C THR A 36 33.53 20.39 0.15
N SER A 37 33.96 21.36 -0.66
CA SER A 37 34.79 21.10 -1.84
C SER A 37 35.81 22.21 -2.08
N ASP A 38 37.00 21.83 -2.52
CA ASP A 38 38.08 22.69 -3.01
C ASP A 38 37.94 23.02 -4.51
N ALA A 39 37.17 22.21 -5.26
CA ALA A 39 36.74 22.46 -6.64
C ALA A 39 35.27 22.94 -6.74
N PRO A 40 34.96 24.22 -6.48
CA PRO A 40 33.60 24.75 -6.34
C PRO A 40 32.71 24.50 -7.57
N GLU A 41 33.22 24.71 -8.78
CA GLU A 41 32.43 24.64 -10.02
C GLU A 41 31.95 23.22 -10.33
N ARG A 42 32.84 22.23 -10.22
CA ARG A 42 32.51 20.81 -10.43
C ARG A 42 31.50 20.32 -9.40
N SER A 43 31.70 20.70 -8.14
CA SER A 43 30.84 20.24 -7.05
C SER A 43 29.46 20.90 -7.06
N LEU A 44 29.33 22.12 -7.57
CA LEU A 44 28.02 22.71 -7.86
C LEU A 44 27.30 22.01 -9.01
N GLN A 45 28.03 21.58 -10.05
CA GLN A 45 27.46 20.84 -11.17
C GLN A 45 26.95 19.47 -10.73
N GLU A 46 27.70 18.75 -9.89
CA GLU A 46 27.26 17.48 -9.29
C GLU A 46 26.10 17.67 -8.30
N LEU A 47 26.14 18.72 -7.47
CA LEU A 47 25.01 19.04 -6.59
C LEU A 47 23.74 19.34 -7.38
N ARG A 48 23.87 20.07 -8.50
CA ARG A 48 22.76 20.34 -9.41
C ARG A 48 22.22 19.05 -10.05
N ARG A 49 23.10 18.14 -10.50
CA ARG A 49 22.69 16.83 -11.02
C ARG A 49 21.96 16.00 -9.97
N LEU A 50 22.44 15.99 -8.73
CA LEU A 50 21.78 15.30 -7.61
C LEU A 50 20.41 15.91 -7.31
N VAL A 51 20.31 17.23 -7.26
CA VAL A 51 19.02 17.92 -7.02
C VAL A 51 18.06 17.72 -8.19
N GLU A 52 18.53 17.76 -9.44
CA GLU A 52 17.72 17.48 -10.63
C GLU A 52 17.26 16.01 -10.66
N ALA A 53 18.12 15.05 -10.30
CA ALA A 53 17.76 13.65 -10.18
C ALA A 53 16.69 13.44 -9.09
N ILE A 54 16.87 14.04 -7.91
CA ILE A 54 15.88 13.96 -6.82
C ILE A 54 14.56 14.63 -7.22
N GLY A 55 14.61 15.80 -7.87
CA GLY A 55 13.42 16.51 -8.34
C GLY A 55 12.69 15.85 -9.52
N SER A 56 13.39 15.05 -10.33
CA SER A 56 12.76 14.22 -11.38
C SER A 56 11.98 13.04 -10.80
N VAL A 57 12.47 12.44 -9.71
CA VAL A 57 11.79 11.36 -8.98
C VAL A 57 10.49 11.85 -8.33
N GLU A 58 10.45 13.10 -7.83
CA GLU A 58 9.24 13.65 -7.20
C GLU A 58 8.11 13.92 -8.22
N ASN A 59 8.43 14.33 -9.45
CA ASN A 59 7.40 14.56 -10.48
C ASN A 59 6.83 13.25 -11.04
N ASP A 60 7.66 12.22 -11.22
CA ASP A 60 7.19 10.88 -11.60
C ASP A 60 6.41 10.22 -10.46
N ALA A 61 6.79 10.47 -9.20
CA ALA A 61 6.04 9.98 -8.05
C ALA A 61 4.62 10.56 -7.97
N LEU A 62 4.43 11.85 -8.27
CA LEU A 62 3.08 12.46 -8.29
C LEU A 62 2.19 11.86 -9.39
N LEU A 63 2.76 11.61 -10.58
CA LEU A 63 2.02 10.95 -11.67
C LEU A 63 1.72 9.47 -11.35
N TYR A 64 2.65 8.78 -10.70
CA TYR A 64 2.47 7.41 -10.23
C TYR A 64 1.42 7.32 -9.11
N GLU A 65 1.37 8.30 -8.20
CA GLU A 65 0.35 8.35 -7.16
C GLU A 65 -1.06 8.50 -7.73
N ASP A 66 -1.24 9.36 -8.74
CA ASP A 66 -2.52 9.58 -9.40
C ASP A 66 -2.95 8.35 -10.22
N PHE A 67 -2.01 7.73 -10.94
CA PHE A 67 -2.26 6.49 -11.69
C PHE A 67 -2.65 5.34 -10.77
N LEU A 68 -1.88 5.12 -9.70
CA LEU A 68 -2.12 4.06 -8.74
C LEU A 68 -3.45 4.26 -8.02
N GLN A 69 -3.81 5.50 -7.64
CA GLN A 69 -5.13 5.77 -7.08
C GLN A 69 -6.25 5.45 -8.06
N TYR A 70 -6.07 5.76 -9.34
CA TYR A 70 -7.07 5.46 -10.36
C TYR A 70 -7.23 3.94 -10.56
N GLU A 71 -6.12 3.21 -10.74
CA GLU A 71 -6.13 1.76 -10.93
C GLU A 71 -6.74 1.03 -9.71
N LEU A 72 -6.35 1.45 -8.50
CA LEU A 72 -6.88 0.86 -7.27
C LEU A 72 -8.36 1.17 -7.06
N LYS A 73 -8.85 2.36 -7.48
CA LYS A 73 -10.28 2.70 -7.42
C LYS A 73 -11.15 1.84 -8.32
N GLU A 74 -10.64 1.40 -9.47
CA GLU A 74 -11.38 0.49 -10.35
C GLU A 74 -11.41 -0.94 -9.79
N ARG A 75 -10.38 -1.34 -9.04
CA ARG A 75 -10.20 -2.73 -8.59
C ARG A 75 -10.68 -2.99 -7.16
N LEU A 76 -10.71 -1.98 -6.29
CA LEU A 76 -11.04 -2.10 -4.86
C LEU A 76 -12.33 -1.38 -4.50
N SER A 77 -12.94 -1.76 -3.38
CA SER A 77 -14.11 -1.05 -2.87
C SER A 77 -13.79 0.36 -2.38
N SER A 78 -14.81 1.22 -2.38
CA SER A 78 -14.74 2.57 -1.81
C SER A 78 -14.27 2.57 -0.36
N ASP A 79 -14.64 1.57 0.43
CA ASP A 79 -14.23 1.45 1.84
C ASP A 79 -12.70 1.31 1.99
N VAL A 80 -12.04 0.74 0.98
CA VAL A 80 -10.58 0.63 0.92
C VAL A 80 -9.99 1.91 0.36
N THR A 81 -10.48 2.39 -0.79
CA THR A 81 -9.87 3.52 -1.51
C THR A 81 -10.09 4.87 -0.85
N GLU A 82 -11.19 5.03 -0.10
CA GLU A 82 -11.51 6.26 0.65
C GLU A 82 -10.90 6.25 2.06
N ASN A 83 -10.35 5.12 2.51
CA ASN A 83 -9.69 5.03 3.80
C ASN A 83 -8.21 5.43 3.67
N PRO A 84 -7.80 6.61 4.18
CA PRO A 84 -6.43 7.11 3.99
C PRO A 84 -5.39 6.24 4.68
N GLU A 85 -5.74 5.56 5.79
CA GLU A 85 -4.82 4.67 6.50
C GLU A 85 -4.53 3.41 5.69
N ILE A 86 -5.57 2.83 5.06
CA ILE A 86 -5.42 1.65 4.20
C ILE A 86 -4.61 2.02 2.95
N MET A 87 -4.94 3.16 2.32
CA MET A 87 -4.25 3.61 1.12
C MET A 87 -2.79 3.97 1.37
N ALA A 88 -2.48 4.65 2.49
CA ALA A 88 -1.09 4.93 2.88
C ALA A 88 -0.29 3.62 3.02
N LEU A 89 -0.91 2.61 3.62
CA LEU A 89 -0.29 1.32 3.85
C LEU A 89 -0.08 0.51 2.56
N ILE A 90 -1.03 0.59 1.62
CA ILE A 90 -0.86 0.01 0.28
C ILE A 90 0.32 0.68 -0.42
N LYS A 91 0.36 2.02 -0.43
CA LYS A 91 1.47 2.80 -1.00
C LYS A 91 2.82 2.45 -0.37
N GLU A 92 2.89 2.39 0.96
CA GLU A 92 4.11 1.97 1.67
C GLU A 92 4.58 0.57 1.29
N THR A 93 3.64 -0.35 1.06
CA THR A 93 3.96 -1.73 0.70
C THR A 93 4.42 -1.83 -0.75
N LEU A 94 3.77 -1.12 -1.67
CA LEU A 94 4.16 -1.02 -3.08
C LEU A 94 5.48 -0.29 -3.31
N ALA A 95 5.91 0.55 -2.37
CA ALA A 95 7.24 1.15 -2.44
C ALA A 95 8.38 0.14 -2.21
N VAL A 96 8.07 -1.06 -1.70
CA VAL A 96 9.05 -2.09 -1.34
C VAL A 96 8.88 -3.37 -2.17
N GLU A 97 7.63 -3.71 -2.51
CA GLU A 97 7.30 -4.91 -3.27
C GLU A 97 7.23 -4.60 -4.76
N GLU A 98 7.68 -5.55 -5.60
CA GLU A 98 7.81 -5.36 -7.04
C GLU A 98 6.46 -5.40 -7.75
N ASP A 99 5.58 -6.33 -7.35
CA ASP A 99 4.28 -6.52 -7.95
C ASP A 99 3.15 -6.68 -6.91
N TYR A 100 1.92 -6.48 -7.41
CA TYR A 100 0.71 -6.72 -6.64
C TYR A 100 -0.41 -7.36 -7.47
N LEU A 101 -1.29 -8.09 -6.79
CA LEU A 101 -2.49 -8.68 -7.35
C LEU A 101 -3.70 -8.34 -6.50
N VAL A 102 -4.77 -7.86 -7.13
CA VAL A 102 -6.07 -7.64 -6.47
C VAL A 102 -7.01 -8.77 -6.82
N ARG A 103 -7.64 -9.34 -5.80
CA ARG A 103 -8.63 -10.43 -5.93
C ARG A 103 -9.81 -10.14 -5.02
N ARG A 104 -11.03 -10.38 -5.53
CA ARG A 104 -12.28 -10.15 -4.81
C ARG A 104 -13.15 -11.39 -4.86
N GLY A 105 -13.77 -11.68 -3.73
CA GLY A 105 -14.69 -12.80 -3.56
C GLY A 105 -15.89 -12.37 -2.74
N VAL A 106 -17.04 -12.96 -3.04
CA VAL A 106 -18.27 -12.74 -2.29
C VAL A 106 -18.77 -14.09 -1.80
N VAL A 107 -19.15 -14.14 -0.53
CA VAL A 107 -19.70 -15.33 0.10
C VAL A 107 -21.06 -14.98 0.70
N ASP A 108 -22.07 -15.80 0.45
CA ASP A 108 -23.37 -15.62 1.06
C ASP A 108 -23.30 -15.93 2.57
N VAL A 109 -24.02 -15.13 3.35
CA VAL A 109 -24.13 -15.22 4.80
C VAL A 109 -25.54 -15.68 5.12
N VAL A 110 -25.65 -16.85 5.75
CA VAL A 110 -26.92 -17.47 6.09
C VAL A 110 -27.35 -17.03 7.48
N GLU A 111 -28.64 -16.73 7.65
CA GLU A 111 -29.19 -16.47 8.97
C GLU A 111 -29.40 -17.80 9.71
N GLU A 112 -28.76 -17.95 10.86
CA GLU A 112 -28.91 -19.12 11.72
C GLU A 112 -29.76 -18.74 12.93
N TYR A 113 -30.73 -19.58 13.27
CA TYR A 113 -31.54 -19.41 14.47
C TYR A 113 -31.20 -20.52 15.46
N ASP A 114 -30.53 -20.14 16.54
CA ASP A 114 -30.33 -21.03 17.66
C ASP A 114 -31.64 -21.16 18.44
N LEU A 115 -32.30 -22.31 18.31
CA LEU A 115 -33.57 -22.60 18.98
C LEU A 115 -33.41 -22.79 20.49
N VAL A 116 -32.21 -23.17 20.95
CA VAL A 116 -31.90 -23.41 22.37
C VAL A 116 -31.67 -22.09 23.07
N GLU A 117 -30.81 -21.24 22.52
CA GLU A 117 -30.52 -19.92 23.07
C GLU A 117 -31.53 -18.84 22.67
N LYS A 118 -32.44 -19.16 21.73
CA LYS A 118 -33.38 -18.22 21.10
C LYS A 118 -32.66 -17.00 20.51
N LYS A 119 -31.47 -17.20 19.96
CA LYS A 119 -30.65 -16.15 19.36
C LYS A 119 -30.63 -16.28 17.85
N LYS A 120 -30.70 -15.13 17.19
CA LYS A 120 -30.47 -15.01 15.76
C LYS A 120 -28.99 -14.70 15.53
N GLY A 121 -28.32 -15.60 14.84
CA GLY A 121 -26.96 -15.47 14.34
C GLY A 121 -26.93 -15.27 12.83
N ARG A 122 -25.74 -14.94 12.34
CA ARG A 122 -25.40 -14.92 10.92
C ARG A 122 -24.15 -15.74 10.77
N ILE A 123 -24.16 -16.73 9.88
CA ILE A 123 -23.07 -17.66 9.68
C ILE A 123 -22.60 -17.71 8.24
N ILE A 124 -21.30 -17.94 8.07
CA ILE A 124 -20.70 -18.25 6.77
C ILE A 124 -20.65 -19.77 6.67
N GLU A 125 -21.21 -20.34 5.62
CA GLU A 125 -21.08 -21.77 5.36
C GLU A 125 -19.61 -22.11 5.02
N PRO A 126 -18.97 -23.06 5.73
CA PRO A 126 -17.56 -23.39 5.49
C PRO A 126 -17.27 -23.85 4.06
N VAL A 127 -18.22 -24.54 3.42
CA VAL A 127 -18.08 -25.02 2.03
C VAL A 127 -18.09 -23.84 1.06
N ALA A 128 -19.03 -22.90 1.21
CA ALA A 128 -19.12 -21.72 0.37
C ALA A 128 -17.87 -20.83 0.53
N LEU A 129 -17.39 -20.65 1.76
CA LEU A 129 -16.15 -19.94 2.04
C LEU A 129 -14.96 -20.60 1.33
N LYS A 130 -14.81 -21.92 1.48
CA LYS A 130 -13.73 -22.67 0.84
C LYS A 130 -13.76 -22.49 -0.68
N GLN A 131 -14.92 -22.67 -1.32
CA GLN A 131 -15.05 -22.50 -2.77
C GLN A 131 -14.71 -21.09 -3.23
N CYS A 132 -15.11 -20.06 -2.46
CA CYS A 132 -14.78 -18.68 -2.75
C CYS A 132 -13.28 -18.42 -2.64
N LEU A 133 -12.64 -18.89 -1.57
CA LEU A 133 -11.19 -18.76 -1.38
C LEU A 133 -10.40 -19.53 -2.44
N ASP A 134 -10.87 -20.71 -2.83
CA ASP A 134 -10.24 -21.51 -3.88
C ASP A 134 -10.22 -20.71 -5.19
N LYS A 135 -11.34 -20.08 -5.58
CA LYS A 135 -11.42 -19.19 -6.75
C LYS A 135 -10.55 -17.94 -6.61
N LEU A 136 -10.53 -17.31 -5.43
CA LEU A 136 -9.73 -16.11 -5.15
C LEU A 136 -8.23 -16.33 -5.42
N PHE A 137 -7.73 -17.55 -5.17
CA PHE A 137 -6.31 -17.89 -5.29
C PHE A 137 -5.99 -18.80 -6.48
N VAL A 138 -6.94 -19.01 -7.42
CA VAL A 138 -6.63 -19.68 -8.69
C VAL A 138 -5.57 -18.87 -9.44
N GLY A 139 -4.54 -19.58 -9.94
CA GLY A 139 -3.44 -18.98 -10.70
C GLY A 139 -2.45 -18.15 -9.89
N VAL A 140 -2.63 -18.06 -8.56
CA VAL A 140 -1.68 -17.35 -7.69
C VAL A 140 -0.55 -18.30 -7.31
N GLU A 141 0.69 -17.89 -7.61
CA GLU A 141 1.89 -18.55 -7.10
C GLU A 141 2.06 -18.24 -5.61
N VAL A 142 1.44 -19.05 -4.75
CA VAL A 142 1.45 -18.87 -3.29
C VAL A 142 2.86 -18.60 -2.71
N PRO A 143 3.93 -19.31 -3.13
CA PRO A 143 5.27 -19.06 -2.60
C PRO A 143 5.84 -17.67 -2.92
N ALA A 144 5.34 -17.00 -3.95
CA ALA A 144 5.74 -15.66 -4.33
C ALA A 144 5.13 -14.57 -3.44
N VAL A 145 4.04 -14.87 -2.73
CA VAL A 145 3.33 -13.92 -1.87
C VAL A 145 4.13 -13.67 -0.59
N ARG A 146 4.60 -12.45 -0.38
CA ARG A 146 5.37 -12.05 0.81
C ARG A 146 4.48 -11.38 1.85
N SER A 147 3.55 -10.55 1.41
CA SER A 147 2.60 -9.88 2.28
C SER A 147 1.21 -9.80 1.63
N ALA A 148 0.18 -9.65 2.45
CA ALA A 148 -1.16 -9.43 1.93
C ALA A 148 -1.98 -8.51 2.82
N LEU A 149 -2.83 -7.72 2.18
CA LEU A 149 -3.84 -6.89 2.81
C LEU A 149 -5.20 -7.52 2.55
N VAL A 150 -5.92 -7.85 3.62
CA VAL A 150 -7.25 -8.46 3.54
C VAL A 150 -8.28 -7.47 4.07
N HIS A 151 -9.23 -7.09 3.22
CA HIS A 151 -10.41 -6.33 3.62
C HIS A 151 -11.62 -7.26 3.67
N ILE A 152 -12.29 -7.30 4.82
CA ILE A 152 -13.51 -8.08 5.05
C ILE A 152 -14.65 -7.11 5.34
N LYS A 153 -15.63 -7.04 4.42
CA LYS A 153 -16.84 -6.24 4.58
C LYS A 153 -18.05 -7.14 4.73
N GLY A 154 -18.78 -6.99 5.84
CA GLY A 154 -20.04 -7.68 6.04
C GLY A 154 -20.48 -7.80 7.49
N GLY A 155 -21.67 -8.36 7.66
CA GLY A 155 -22.38 -8.48 8.94
C GLY A 155 -22.07 -9.76 9.71
N VAL A 156 -20.80 -10.15 9.81
CA VAL A 156 -20.36 -11.37 10.51
C VAL A 156 -19.66 -11.06 11.83
N ASP A 157 -19.73 -12.01 12.77
CA ASP A 157 -19.12 -11.88 14.09
C ASP A 157 -17.59 -11.99 14.05
N LYS A 158 -16.94 -11.86 15.22
CA LYS A 158 -15.48 -11.93 15.32
C LYS A 158 -14.96 -13.35 15.06
N ALA A 159 -15.68 -14.39 15.50
CA ALA A 159 -15.23 -15.78 15.36
C ALA A 159 -15.17 -16.19 13.89
N GLN A 160 -16.15 -15.78 13.09
CA GLN A 160 -16.21 -16.02 11.66
C GLN A 160 -15.15 -15.25 10.89
N ARG A 161 -14.84 -14.01 11.30
CA ARG A 161 -13.70 -13.28 10.72
C ARG A 161 -12.40 -14.01 10.96
N VAL A 162 -12.17 -14.51 12.18
CA VAL A 162 -10.98 -15.30 12.50
C VAL A 162 -10.94 -16.56 11.63
N MET A 163 -12.07 -17.25 11.45
CA MET A 163 -12.16 -18.40 10.54
C MET A 163 -11.77 -18.04 9.10
N VAL A 164 -12.26 -16.92 8.55
CA VAL A 164 -11.90 -16.45 7.20
C VAL A 164 -10.40 -16.21 7.10
N LEU A 165 -9.84 -15.49 8.08
CA LEU A 165 -8.41 -15.18 8.12
C LEU A 165 -7.56 -16.44 8.24
N ASP A 166 -7.95 -17.40 9.06
CA ASP A 166 -7.25 -18.68 9.20
C ASP A 166 -7.22 -19.45 7.88
N HIS A 167 -8.31 -19.44 7.11
CA HIS A 167 -8.35 -20.10 5.80
C HIS A 167 -7.48 -19.38 4.78
N ILE A 168 -7.49 -18.04 4.75
CA ILE A 168 -6.60 -17.24 3.90
C ILE A 168 -5.14 -17.51 4.26
N ASN A 169 -4.80 -17.48 5.55
CA ASN A 169 -3.44 -17.66 6.05
C ASN A 169 -2.88 -19.04 5.70
N LYS A 170 -3.70 -20.09 5.85
CA LYS A 170 -3.35 -21.46 5.43
C LYS A 170 -3.15 -21.58 3.93
N ARG A 171 -3.96 -20.88 3.13
CA ARG A 171 -3.86 -20.89 1.66
C ARG A 171 -2.61 -20.17 1.16
N LEU A 172 -2.21 -19.08 1.81
CA LEU A 172 -1.07 -18.26 1.40
C LEU A 172 0.26 -18.67 2.05
N ASN A 173 0.29 -19.77 2.81
CA ASN A 173 1.48 -20.23 3.53
C ASN A 173 2.09 -19.18 4.49
N TYR A 174 1.24 -18.54 5.29
CA TYR A 174 1.63 -17.63 6.39
C TYR A 174 2.36 -16.33 5.99
N PRO A 175 1.84 -15.52 5.05
CA PRO A 175 2.44 -14.23 4.71
C PRO A 175 2.21 -13.21 5.83
N LYS A 176 2.87 -12.05 5.74
CA LYS A 176 2.56 -10.91 6.62
C LYS A 176 1.17 -10.35 6.29
N LEU A 177 0.16 -10.77 7.05
CA LEU A 177 -1.23 -10.34 6.88
C LEU A 177 -1.53 -9.03 7.61
N ARG A 178 -2.13 -8.07 6.89
CA ARG A 178 -2.79 -6.90 7.49
C ARG A 178 -4.28 -6.96 7.20
N VAL A 179 -5.12 -6.75 8.21
CA VAL A 179 -6.56 -7.00 8.11
C VAL A 179 -7.35 -5.75 8.43
N PHE A 180 -8.27 -5.41 7.54
CA PHE A 180 -9.23 -4.33 7.71
C PHE A 180 -10.64 -4.90 7.68
N ASN A 181 -11.49 -4.42 8.59
CA ASN A 181 -12.83 -4.94 8.72
C ASN A 181 -13.85 -3.81 8.69
N THR A 182 -14.75 -3.86 7.71
CA THR A 182 -15.86 -2.92 7.61
C THR A 182 -17.14 -3.63 8.04
N LYS A 183 -17.79 -3.10 9.07
CA LYS A 183 -19.08 -3.64 9.53
C LYS A 183 -20.17 -3.09 8.62
N SER A 184 -20.86 -3.98 7.93
CA SER A 184 -22.13 -3.65 7.27
C SER A 184 -23.28 -4.34 8.01
N ARG A 185 -24.35 -3.61 8.31
CA ARG A 185 -25.54 -4.18 8.95
C ARG A 185 -26.55 -4.51 7.88
N GLY A 186 -27.11 -5.71 7.94
CA GLY A 186 -28.18 -6.10 7.02
C GLY A 186 -27.68 -6.97 5.87
N ASP A 187 -26.43 -6.80 5.42
CA ASP A 187 -25.89 -7.56 4.29
C ASP A 187 -25.96 -9.07 4.53
N ASP A 188 -26.57 -9.75 3.57
CA ASP A 188 -26.62 -11.19 3.37
C ASP A 188 -25.35 -11.71 2.69
N LYS A 189 -24.35 -10.84 2.48
CA LYS A 189 -23.11 -11.14 1.78
C LYS A 189 -21.91 -10.65 2.56
N LEU A 190 -20.86 -11.44 2.50
CA LEU A 190 -19.51 -11.11 2.95
C LEU A 190 -18.65 -10.86 1.72
N LEU A 191 -18.18 -9.63 1.57
CA LEU A 191 -17.17 -9.27 0.59
C LEU A 191 -15.79 -9.47 1.21
N ILE A 192 -14.94 -10.21 0.50
CA ILE A 192 -13.54 -10.44 0.84
C ILE A 192 -12.71 -9.86 -0.29
N GLU A 193 -11.89 -8.86 0.00
CA GLU A 193 -10.95 -8.26 -0.94
C GLU A 193 -9.55 -8.54 -0.44
N VAL A 194 -8.69 -9.05 -1.32
CA VAL A 194 -7.32 -9.40 -0.99
C VAL A 194 -6.41 -8.69 -1.97
N ILE A 195 -5.44 -7.96 -1.42
CA ILE A 195 -4.32 -7.39 -2.16
C ILE A 195 -3.10 -8.22 -1.77
N LEU A 196 -2.56 -8.94 -2.73
CA LEU A 196 -1.36 -9.76 -2.55
C LEU A 196 -0.17 -8.98 -3.06
N PHE A 197 0.93 -8.99 -2.33
CA PHE A 197 2.18 -8.36 -2.73
C PHE A 197 3.29 -9.41 -2.76
N GLY A 198 4.10 -9.38 -3.81
CA GLY A 198 5.08 -10.41 -4.07
C GLY A 198 5.83 -10.22 -5.38
N ASP A 199 6.61 -11.22 -5.74
CA ASP A 199 7.35 -11.31 -7.01
C ASP A 199 6.59 -12.27 -7.93
N PHE A 200 5.63 -11.73 -8.68
CA PHE A 200 4.75 -12.53 -9.51
C PHE A 200 5.33 -12.63 -10.91
N GLN A 201 5.63 -13.84 -11.37
CA GLN A 201 6.03 -14.07 -12.75
C GLN A 201 4.81 -13.85 -13.65
N TYR A 202 4.62 -12.64 -14.17
CA TYR A 202 3.65 -12.38 -15.22
C TYR A 202 4.10 -13.11 -16.49
N SER A 203 3.65 -14.35 -16.66
CA SER A 203 3.57 -14.93 -18.00
C SER A 203 2.44 -14.19 -18.72
N GLU A 204 2.74 -13.59 -19.88
CA GLU A 204 1.89 -12.65 -20.65
C GLU A 204 0.56 -13.23 -21.19
N HIS A 205 -0.08 -14.17 -20.49
CA HIS A 205 -1.21 -14.95 -20.98
C HIS A 205 -2.32 -15.13 -19.93
N GLN A 206 -2.85 -14.07 -19.31
CA GLN A 206 -4.11 -14.18 -18.53
C GLN A 206 -5.08 -12.99 -18.66
N ASP A 207 -4.99 -12.21 -19.75
CA ASP A 207 -6.09 -11.32 -20.16
C ASP A 207 -6.98 -12.04 -21.18
N GLN A 208 -7.67 -13.10 -20.74
CA GLN A 208 -8.81 -13.69 -21.42
C GLN A 208 -9.45 -14.75 -20.51
N GLU A 209 -10.37 -14.33 -19.63
CA GLU A 209 -11.63 -15.03 -19.31
C GLU A 209 -12.51 -14.18 -18.38
#